data_AF-A0A1B7TAE1-F1
#
_entry.id   AF-A0A1B7TAE1-F1
#
_cell.length_a   1.000
_cell.length_b   1.000
_cell.length_c   1.000
_cell.angle_alpha   90.00
_cell.angle_beta   90.00
_cell.angle_gamma   90.00
#
_symmetry.space_group_name_H-M   'P 1'
#
loop_
_entity.id
_entity.type
_entity.pdbx_description
1 polymer ?
#
loop_
_entity_poly.entity_id
_entity_poly.type
_entity_poly.pdbx_seq_one_letter_code
_entity_poly.pdbx_strand_id
1 'polypeptide(L)'
;MDSILKSLQFKLINLAALYFVDIDEVTDYNDIYDFGDDDDFAVMFFWQNKHIMIDFDTGDNNKMNFVVNNKQEFIDIVEVVYKNCRRGRISCRSPHTYSR
;
A
#
# COMPACT_ATOMS: atom_id res chain seq x y z
N MET A 1 -6.51 -1.17 11.06
CA MET A 1 -5.50 -1.56 10.06
C MET A 1 -4.11 -1.69 10.69
N ASP A 2 -3.67 -0.71 11.47
CA ASP A 2 -2.33 -0.65 12.07
C ASP A 2 -1.90 -1.86 12.89
N SER A 3 -2.81 -2.43 13.70
CA SER A 3 -2.52 -3.62 14.50
C SER A 3 -2.17 -4.85 13.63
N ILE A 4 -2.84 -4.99 12.48
CA ILE A 4 -2.57 -6.03 11.49
C ILE A 4 -1.18 -5.79 10.89
N LEU A 5 -0.90 -4.58 10.42
CA LEU A 5 0.37 -4.21 9.80
C LEU A 5 1.57 -4.37 10.74
N LYS A 6 1.44 -3.93 12.00
CA LYS A 6 2.46 -4.13 13.04
C LYS A 6 2.78 -5.62 13.24
N SER A 7 1.77 -6.48 13.24
CA SER A 7 1.98 -7.92 13.37
C SER A 7 2.63 -8.58 12.14
N LEU A 8 2.54 -7.92 10.98
CA LEU A 8 3.10 -8.40 9.71
C LEU A 8 4.52 -7.91 9.45
N GLN A 9 4.97 -6.84 10.12
CA GLN A 9 6.29 -6.25 9.94
C GLN A 9 7.42 -7.29 9.98
N PHE A 10 7.42 -8.19 10.96
CA PHE A 10 8.44 -9.24 11.07
C PHE A 10 8.37 -10.29 9.96
N LYS A 11 7.17 -10.59 9.46
CA LYS A 11 6.99 -11.55 8.36
C LYS A 11 7.44 -10.97 7.02
N LEU A 12 7.29 -9.65 6.85
CA LEU A 12 7.56 -8.96 5.61
C LEU A 12 8.97 -8.34 5.54
N ILE A 13 9.78 -8.42 6.59
CA ILE A 13 11.08 -7.72 6.69
C ILE A 13 12.05 -8.00 5.52
N ASN A 14 11.98 -9.19 4.91
CA ASN A 14 12.80 -9.57 3.76
C ASN A 14 12.26 -9.05 2.42
N LEU A 15 11.03 -8.55 2.39
CA LEU A 15 10.31 -8.10 1.19
C LEU A 15 10.08 -6.59 1.21
N ALA A 16 9.65 -6.03 2.34
CA ALA A 16 9.27 -4.64 2.49
C ALA A 16 9.54 -4.11 3.91
N ALA A 17 9.90 -2.83 3.98
CA ALA A 17 9.88 -2.06 5.23
C ALA A 17 8.54 -1.34 5.35
N LEU A 18 7.96 -1.33 6.54
CA LEU A 18 6.70 -0.64 6.83
C LEU A 18 6.99 0.56 7.72
N TYR A 19 6.42 1.71 7.35
CA TYR A 19 6.47 2.95 8.12
C TYR A 19 5.05 3.45 8.34
N PHE A 20 4.82 4.08 9.50
CA PHE A 20 3.58 4.76 9.83
C PHE A 20 3.88 6.26 9.85
N VAL A 21 3.04 7.02 9.17
CA VAL A 21 3.15 8.48 9.07
C VAL A 21 1.81 9.05 9.52
N ASP A 22 1.87 9.99 10.45
CA ASP A 22 0.72 10.80 10.83
C ASP A 22 0.65 12.02 9.90
N ILE A 23 -0.44 12.13 9.13
CA ILE A 23 -0.63 13.17 8.12
C ILE A 23 -1.03 14.52 8.73
N ASP A 24 -1.44 14.54 10.00
CA ASP A 24 -1.70 15.76 10.75
C ASP A 24 -0.39 16.37 11.28
N GLU A 25 0.63 15.54 11.51
CA GLU A 25 1.98 15.98 11.91
C GLU A 25 2.91 16.26 10.73
N VAL A 26 2.83 15.45 9.66
CA VAL A 26 3.66 15.59 8.44
C VAL A 26 2.76 15.92 7.25
N THR A 27 2.52 17.21 7.04
CA THR A 27 1.52 17.70 6.08
C THR A 27 2.06 17.97 4.66
N ASP A 28 3.39 17.96 4.48
CA ASP A 28 4.07 18.33 3.22
C ASP A 28 3.59 17.55 1.98
N TYR A 29 3.02 16.36 2.18
CA TYR A 29 2.62 15.44 1.12
C TYR A 29 1.11 15.33 0.91
N ASN A 30 0.29 16.02 1.72
CA ASN A 30 -1.17 15.89 1.69
C ASN A 30 -1.74 16.34 0.34
N ASP A 31 -1.31 17.50 -0.16
CA ASP A 31 -1.71 18.00 -1.48
C ASP A 31 -1.13 17.16 -2.63
N ILE A 32 0.07 16.59 -2.44
CA ILE A 32 0.78 15.82 -3.49
C ILE A 32 0.10 14.48 -3.75
N TYR A 33 -0.32 13.80 -2.67
CA TYR A 33 -0.96 12.49 -2.76
C TYR A 33 -2.48 12.55 -2.63
N ASP A 34 -3.03 13.76 -2.59
CA ASP A 34 -4.48 14.02 -2.55
C ASP A 34 -5.14 13.21 -1.43
N PHE A 35 -4.61 13.30 -0.21
CA PHE A 35 -5.27 12.70 0.96
C PHE A 35 -6.56 13.49 1.22
N GLY A 36 -7.69 12.94 0.79
CA GLY A 36 -8.98 13.60 0.92
C GLY A 36 -9.49 13.57 2.35
N ASP A 37 -10.42 14.49 2.65
CA ASP A 37 -11.06 14.57 3.97
C ASP A 37 -11.81 13.27 4.37
N ASP A 38 -12.17 12.44 3.39
CA ASP A 38 -12.90 11.17 3.57
C ASP A 38 -11.98 9.92 3.65
N ASP A 39 -10.66 10.07 3.46
CA ASP A 39 -9.71 8.96 3.54
C ASP A 39 -9.26 8.74 4.99
N ASP A 40 -9.88 7.79 5.70
CA ASP A 40 -9.47 7.42 7.08
C ASP A 40 -7.99 6.97 7.18
N PHE A 41 -7.44 6.43 6.09
CA PHE A 41 -6.03 6.07 5.94
C PHE A 41 -5.68 5.82 4.47
N ALA A 42 -4.39 5.86 4.15
CA ALA A 42 -3.88 5.48 2.83
C ALA A 42 -2.59 4.64 2.97
N VAL A 43 -2.57 3.45 2.37
CA VAL A 43 -1.35 2.66 2.24
C VAL A 43 -0.80 2.82 0.82
N MET A 44 0.45 3.27 0.73
CA MET A 44 1.15 3.52 -0.54
C MET A 44 2.42 2.68 -0.63
N PHE A 45 2.82 2.32 -1.85
CA PHE A 45 3.98 1.47 -2.09
C PHE A 45 5.06 2.25 -2.85
N PHE A 46 6.30 2.12 -2.40
CA PHE A 46 7.45 2.78 -3.01
C PHE A 46 8.58 1.78 -3.26
N TRP A 47 9.24 1.88 -4.42
CA TRP A 47 10.40 1.09 -4.78
C TRP A 47 11.44 1.96 -5.47
N GLN A 48 12.65 2.04 -4.92
CA GLN A 48 13.76 2.84 -5.48
C GLN A 48 13.34 4.29 -5.81
N ASN A 49 12.72 4.97 -4.84
CA ASN A 49 12.22 6.35 -4.96
C ASN A 49 11.11 6.55 -6.01
N LYS A 50 10.44 5.47 -6.43
CA LYS A 50 9.28 5.52 -7.32
C LYS A 50 8.04 5.04 -6.60
N HIS A 51 6.96 5.79 -6.72
CA HIS A 51 5.63 5.36 -6.31
C HIS A 51 5.14 4.24 -7.24
N ILE A 52 4.53 3.20 -6.65
CA ILE A 52 4.09 2.00 -7.34
C ILE A 52 2.57 1.97 -7.36
N MET A 53 2.01 1.95 -8.58
CA MET A 53 0.57 1.87 -8.78
C MET A 53 0.10 0.42 -8.68
N ILE A 54 -0.99 0.19 -7.94
CA ILE A 54 -1.56 -1.14 -7.76
C ILE A 54 -3.03 -1.10 -8.16
N ASP A 55 -3.38 -1.90 -9.16
CA ASP A 55 -4.76 -2.09 -9.59
C ASP A 55 -5.48 -3.06 -8.64
N PHE A 56 -6.36 -2.52 -7.80
CA PHE A 56 -7.22 -3.26 -6.86
C PHE A 56 -8.66 -3.48 -7.40
N ASP A 57 -8.92 -3.08 -8.65
CA ASP A 57 -10.27 -2.98 -9.24
C ASP A 57 -11.22 -2.03 -8.46
N THR A 58 -10.68 -1.03 -7.74
CA THR A 58 -11.45 0.00 -7.01
C THR A 58 -11.60 1.31 -7.78
N GLY A 59 -10.78 1.52 -8.82
CA GLY A 59 -10.69 2.75 -9.59
C GLY A 59 -9.58 3.70 -9.13
N ASP A 60 -9.08 3.56 -7.89
CA ASP A 60 -7.89 4.25 -7.41
C ASP A 60 -6.71 3.27 -7.32
N ASN A 61 -5.68 3.54 -8.12
CA ASN A 61 -4.47 2.71 -8.19
C ASN A 61 -3.30 3.31 -7.40
N ASN A 62 -3.45 4.52 -6.86
CA ASN A 62 -2.36 5.24 -6.22
C ASN A 62 -2.21 4.86 -4.74
N LYS A 63 -3.31 4.51 -4.09
CA LYS A 63 -3.37 4.22 -2.66
C LYS A 63 -4.39 3.13 -2.38
N MET A 64 -4.13 2.40 -1.30
CA MET A 64 -5.06 1.44 -0.73
C MET A 64 -5.72 2.09 0.49
N ASN A 65 -6.97 2.55 0.32
CA ASN A 65 -7.79 3.22 1.35
C ASN A 65 -8.95 2.34 1.84
N PHE A 66 -8.79 1.02 1.78
CA PHE A 66 -9.78 0.04 2.26
C PHE A 66 -9.15 -0.97 3.21
N VAL A 67 -9.97 -1.53 4.09
CA VAL A 67 -9.50 -2.42 5.16
C VAL A 67 -9.32 -3.83 4.64
N VAL A 68 -8.09 -4.34 4.73
CA VAL A 68 -7.77 -5.76 4.50
C VAL A 68 -7.83 -6.50 5.83
N ASN A 69 -8.87 -7.31 6.03
CA ASN A 69 -9.08 -8.04 7.30
C ASN A 69 -8.20 -9.30 7.40
N ASN A 70 -7.78 -9.85 6.26
CA ASN A 70 -6.98 -11.06 6.20
C ASN A 70 -5.49 -10.74 6.09
N LYS A 71 -4.71 -11.21 7.08
CA LYS A 71 -3.25 -11.06 7.10
C LYS A 71 -2.56 -11.63 5.87
N GLN A 72 -3.07 -12.74 5.33
CA GLN A 72 -2.47 -13.39 4.18
C GLN A 72 -2.68 -12.57 2.91
N GLU A 73 -3.85 -11.95 2.72
CA GLU A 73 -4.11 -11.10 1.56
C GLU A 73 -3.13 -9.94 1.47
N PHE A 74 -2.83 -9.28 2.60
CA PHE A 74 -1.84 -8.21 2.60
C PHE A 74 -0.42 -8.72 2.28
N ILE A 75 -0.06 -9.92 2.75
CA ILE A 75 1.23 -10.55 2.40
C ILE A 75 1.29 -10.82 0.89
N ASP A 76 0.22 -11.36 0.31
CA ASP A 76 0.17 -11.68 -1.12
C ASP A 76 0.31 -10.42 -1.99
N ILE A 77 -0.35 -9.32 -1.59
CA ILE A 77 -0.23 -8.02 -2.25
C ILE A 77 1.24 -7.56 -2.23
N VAL A 78 1.89 -7.57 -1.06
CA VAL A 78 3.30 -7.16 -0.91
C VAL A 78 4.23 -8.04 -1.76
N GLU A 79 4.00 -9.35 -1.80
CA GLU A 79 4.78 -10.26 -2.64
C GLU A 79 4.65 -9.95 -4.13
N VAL A 80 3.43 -9.69 -4.60
CA VAL A 80 3.16 -9.34 -6.00
C VAL A 80 3.84 -8.02 -6.36
N VAL A 81 3.74 -7.00 -5.50
CA VAL A 81 4.43 -5.72 -5.66
C VAL A 81 5.93 -5.94 -5.76
N TYR A 82 6.52 -6.65 -4.79
CA TYR A 82 7.95 -6.95 -4.75
C TYR A 82 8.43 -7.67 -6.03
N LYS A 83 7.73 -8.73 -6.46
CA LYS A 83 8.06 -9.50 -7.67
C LYS A 83 7.98 -8.64 -8.94
N ASN A 84 6.99 -7.77 -9.06
CA ASN A 84 6.85 -6.88 -10.23
C ASN A 84 7.92 -5.77 -10.24
N CYS A 85 8.18 -5.14 -9.08
CA CYS A 85 9.20 -4.11 -8.95
C CYS A 85 10.60 -4.65 -9.24
N ARG A 86 10.91 -5.88 -8.80
CA ARG A 86 12.16 -6.57 -9.15
C ARG A 86 12.36 -6.81 -10.64
N ARG A 87 11.27 -6.81 -11.42
CA ARG A 87 11.29 -6.91 -12.89
C ARG A 87 11.28 -5.54 -13.58
N GLY A 88 11.42 -4.46 -12.82
CA GLY A 88 11.46 -3.08 -13.31
C GLY A 88 10.10 -2.47 -13.62
N ARG A 89 9.00 -3.08 -13.17
CA ARG A 89 7.65 -2.55 -13.37
C ARG A 89 7.31 -1.51 -12.30
N ILE A 90 6.62 -0.45 -12.71
CA ILE A 90 6.12 0.63 -11.84
C ILE A 90 4.63 0.48 -11.53
N SER A 91 4.00 -0.58 -12.03
CA SER A 91 2.62 -0.92 -11.74
C SER A 91 2.42 -2.43 -11.71
N CYS A 92 1.41 -2.86 -10.95
CA CYS A 92 0.97 -4.24 -10.91
C CYS A 92 -0.52 -4.34 -10.61
N ARG A 93 -1.10 -5.52 -10.86
CA ARG A 93 -2.47 -5.85 -10.45
C ARG A 93 -2.42 -6.66 -9.16
N SER A 94 -3.32 -6.32 -8.22
CA SER A 94 -3.52 -7.07 -6.99
C SER A 94 -3.91 -8.53 -7.27
N PRO A 95 -3.43 -9.50 -6.48
CA PRO A 95 -3.90 -10.89 -6.58
C PRO A 95 -5.36 -11.06 -6.12
N HIS A 96 -5.90 -10.06 -5.41
CA HIS A 96 -7.26 -10.03 -4.87
C HIS A 96 -8.03 -8.84 -5.46
N THR A 97 -9.32 -9.05 -5.74
CA THR A 97 -10.23 -8.02 -6.26
C THR A 97 -11.00 -7.40 -5.10
N TYR A 98 -11.08 -6.07 -5.07
CA TYR A 98 -11.78 -5.30 -4.04
C TYR A 98 -12.93 -4.46 -4.62
N SER A 99 -13.34 -4.77 -5.86
CA SER A 99 -14.52 -4.17 -6.48
C SER A 99 -15.77 -4.45 -5.63
N ARG A 100 -16.59 -3.43 -5.39
CA ARG A 100 -17.94 -3.61 -4.85
C ARG A 100 -18.88 -4.23 -5.86
#